data_AF-A0A849Z1L7-F1
#
_entry.id   AF-A0A849Z1L7-F1
#
_cell.length_a   1.000
_cell.length_b   1.000
_cell.length_c   1.000
_cell.angle_alpha   90.00
_cell.angle_beta   90.00
_cell.angle_gamma   90.00
#
_symmetry.space_group_name_H-M   'P 1'
#
loop_
_entity.id
_entity.type
_entity.pdbx_description
1 polymer ?
#
loop_
_entity_poly.entity_id
_entity_poly.type
_entity_poly.pdbx_seq_one_letter_code
_entity_poly.pdbx_strand_id
1 'polypeptide(L)'
;MMLAPQEDWTRDIKSYDLSIDLEALTGTARIVLADADSEGASFEIGDLTITSVSDESGPLLFEAVPGTAPNPQQLNIGVPNVTGDTTLTIEYSFVAHENFDGWMASSGLSFLWPYFCGNMFPCKSDTTDGASFTLDFTGLPQDLTAVFPTSIPADSPSYMPAIAIGDYTK
;
A
#
# COMPACT_ATOMS: atom_id res chain seq x y z
N MET A 1 -17.79 -14.28 -13.11
CA MET A 1 -17.25 -13.60 -14.31
C MET A 1 -16.28 -12.56 -13.80
N MET A 2 -15.06 -12.48 -14.34
CA MET A 2 -14.11 -11.44 -13.92
C MET A 2 -14.61 -10.08 -14.42
N LEU A 3 -14.65 -9.08 -13.55
CA LEU A 3 -15.09 -7.72 -13.85
C LEU A 3 -13.94 -6.92 -14.47
N ALA A 4 -14.26 -6.03 -15.41
CA ALA A 4 -13.26 -5.15 -15.98
C ALA A 4 -12.74 -4.16 -14.92
N PRO A 5 -11.46 -3.74 -14.98
CA PRO A 5 -10.95 -2.67 -14.13
C PRO A 5 -11.80 -1.40 -14.25
N GLN A 6 -12.20 -0.83 -13.12
CA GLN A 6 -12.99 0.40 -13.08
C GLN A 6 -12.40 1.34 -12.03
N GLU A 7 -12.34 2.62 -12.37
CA GLU A 7 -11.96 3.66 -11.42
C GLU A 7 -13.07 3.83 -10.36
N ASP A 8 -12.65 3.79 -9.09
CA ASP A 8 -13.47 4.16 -7.95
C ASP A 8 -12.60 4.55 -6.74
N TRP A 9 -12.50 5.86 -6.51
CA TRP A 9 -11.82 6.43 -5.35
C TRP A 9 -12.71 6.51 -4.10
N THR A 10 -14.01 6.22 -4.20
CA THR A 10 -14.98 6.46 -3.12
C THR A 10 -15.11 5.33 -2.12
N ARG A 11 -14.62 4.12 -2.46
CA ARG A 11 -14.63 2.97 -1.54
C ARG A 11 -13.69 3.16 -0.37
N ASP A 12 -14.25 3.25 0.84
CA ASP A 12 -13.48 3.44 2.06
C ASP A 12 -12.52 2.27 2.35
N ILE A 13 -11.36 2.59 2.91
CA ILE A 13 -10.34 1.61 3.29
C ILE A 13 -10.32 1.51 4.81
N LYS A 14 -10.71 0.34 5.32
CA LYS A 14 -10.82 0.11 6.77
C LYS A 14 -9.50 -0.29 7.40
N SER A 15 -8.72 -1.10 6.70
CA SER A 15 -7.44 -1.56 7.21
C SER A 15 -6.47 -2.01 6.14
N TYR A 16 -5.19 -1.96 6.53
CA TYR A 16 -4.07 -2.54 5.84
C TYR A 16 -3.37 -3.58 6.72
N ASP A 17 -3.00 -4.68 6.11
CA ASP A 17 -1.99 -5.59 6.60
C ASP A 17 -0.87 -5.63 5.56
N LEU A 18 0.26 -5.01 5.90
CA LEU A 18 1.39 -4.79 5.01
C LEU A 18 2.56 -5.69 5.41
N SER A 19 2.96 -6.56 4.50
CA SER A 19 4.21 -7.32 4.58
C SER A 19 5.16 -6.76 3.54
N ILE A 20 6.29 -6.18 3.95
CA ILE A 20 7.24 -5.50 3.06
C ILE A 20 8.64 -6.07 3.26
N ASP A 21 9.22 -6.60 2.18
CA ASP A 21 10.60 -7.08 2.17
C ASP A 21 11.53 -6.02 1.59
N LEU A 22 12.44 -5.50 2.43
CA LEU A 22 13.35 -4.42 2.06
C LEU A 22 14.61 -4.89 1.33
N GLU A 23 14.90 -6.19 1.33
CA GLU A 23 16.01 -6.77 0.56
C GLU A 23 15.55 -7.11 -0.86
N ALA A 24 14.40 -7.78 -0.98
CA ALA A 24 13.81 -8.14 -2.27
C ALA A 24 13.10 -6.97 -2.95
N LEU A 25 12.79 -5.90 -2.20
CA LEU A 25 11.97 -4.77 -2.64
C LEU A 25 10.61 -5.21 -3.18
N THR A 26 9.97 -6.12 -2.45
CA THR A 26 8.63 -6.64 -2.74
C THR A 26 7.71 -6.45 -1.56
N GLY A 27 6.41 -6.40 -1.81
CA GLY A 27 5.43 -6.33 -0.75
C GLY A 27 4.13 -7.04 -1.09
N THR A 28 3.38 -7.32 -0.04
CA THR A 28 2.00 -7.77 -0.09
C THR A 28 1.16 -6.82 0.74
N ALA A 29 0.15 -6.23 0.13
CA ALA A 29 -0.85 -5.41 0.81
C ALA A 29 -2.16 -6.20 0.84
N ARG A 30 -2.60 -6.58 2.04
CA ARG A 30 -3.94 -7.09 2.28
C ARG A 30 -4.81 -5.93 2.77
N ILE A 31 -5.76 -5.51 1.94
CA ILE A 31 -6.55 -4.29 2.14
C ILE A 31 -8.01 -4.67 2.36
N VAL A 32 -8.61 -4.20 3.46
CA VAL A 32 -10.04 -4.36 3.70
C VAL A 32 -10.77 -3.12 3.21
N LEU A 33 -11.58 -3.28 2.18
CA LEU A 33 -12.48 -2.26 1.64
C LEU A 33 -13.85 -2.37 2.31
N ALA A 34 -14.44 -1.22 2.63
CA ALA A 34 -15.82 -1.15 3.08
C ALA A 34 -16.80 -1.61 1.97
N ASP A 35 -17.95 -2.13 2.39
CA ASP A 35 -19.10 -2.42 1.53
C ASP A 35 -19.48 -1.21 0.65
N ALA A 36 -19.75 -1.45 -0.63
CA ALA A 36 -20.10 -0.41 -1.59
C ALA A 36 -20.83 -0.96 -2.82
N ASP A 37 -21.76 -0.18 -3.36
CA ASP A 37 -22.54 -0.52 -4.57
C ASP A 37 -21.72 -0.49 -5.89
N SER A 38 -20.47 -0.04 -5.82
CA SER A 38 -19.52 0.02 -6.94
C SER A 38 -18.98 -1.36 -7.32
N GLU A 39 -18.47 -1.50 -8.54
CA GLU A 39 -17.74 -2.67 -9.04
C GLU A 39 -16.22 -2.40 -9.24
N GLY A 40 -15.73 -1.27 -8.72
CA GLY A 40 -14.35 -0.81 -8.88
C GLY A 40 -13.65 -0.54 -7.55
N ALA A 41 -12.33 -0.40 -7.58
CA ALA A 41 -11.52 0.20 -6.53
C ALA A 41 -10.26 0.83 -7.11
N SER A 42 -9.88 2.01 -6.63
CA SER A 42 -8.70 2.75 -7.08
C SER A 42 -7.69 3.04 -5.97
N PHE A 43 -6.41 2.96 -6.34
CA PHE A 43 -5.27 3.22 -5.48
C PHE A 43 -4.21 4.00 -6.22
N GLU A 44 -3.46 4.83 -5.51
CA GLU A 44 -2.21 5.42 -5.95
C GLU A 44 -1.11 4.37 -5.80
N ILE A 45 -0.28 4.24 -6.84
CA ILE A 45 0.77 3.22 -6.90
C ILE A 45 2.11 3.77 -7.38
N GLY A 46 2.31 5.09 -7.41
CA GLY A 46 3.63 5.68 -7.68
C GLY A 46 4.38 5.04 -8.86
N ASP A 47 5.44 4.31 -8.55
CA ASP A 47 6.20 3.45 -9.48
C ASP A 47 6.22 1.96 -9.09
N LEU A 48 5.27 1.52 -8.25
CA LEU A 48 5.05 0.11 -7.96
C LEU A 48 4.74 -0.65 -9.24
N THR A 49 5.31 -1.86 -9.32
CA THR A 49 4.89 -2.84 -10.33
C THR A 49 3.94 -3.83 -9.66
N ILE A 50 2.66 -3.75 -10.00
CA ILE A 50 1.63 -4.66 -9.49
C ILE A 50 1.73 -6.00 -10.23
N THR A 51 2.01 -7.07 -9.49
CA THR A 51 2.22 -8.40 -10.06
C THR A 51 0.98 -9.27 -9.99
N SER A 52 0.17 -9.11 -8.95
CA SER A 52 -1.10 -9.83 -8.82
C SER A 52 -2.09 -9.05 -7.95
N VAL A 53 -3.38 -9.27 -8.24
CA VAL A 53 -4.50 -8.81 -7.42
C VAL A 53 -5.49 -9.97 -7.29
N SER A 54 -5.94 -10.24 -6.07
CA SER A 54 -6.93 -11.28 -5.79
C SER A 54 -7.81 -10.91 -4.61
N ASP A 55 -8.95 -11.60 -4.51
CA ASP A 55 -9.78 -11.66 -3.32
C ASP A 55 -9.92 -13.13 -2.86
N GLU A 56 -10.82 -13.40 -1.91
CA GLU A 56 -11.08 -14.76 -1.42
C GLU A 56 -11.64 -15.72 -2.49
N SER A 57 -12.24 -15.19 -3.56
CA SER A 57 -12.80 -15.94 -4.67
C SER A 57 -11.78 -16.22 -5.78
N GLY A 58 -10.68 -15.47 -5.84
CA GLY A 58 -9.56 -15.71 -6.73
C GLY A 58 -9.01 -14.45 -7.39
N PRO A 59 -8.33 -14.59 -8.55
CA PRO A 59 -7.72 -13.47 -9.24
C PRO A 59 -8.74 -12.45 -9.75
N LEU A 60 -8.38 -11.16 -9.64
CA LEU A 60 -9.15 -10.03 -10.17
C LEU A 60 -8.42 -9.39 -11.35
N LEU A 61 -9.17 -8.74 -12.25
CA LEU A 61 -8.56 -7.92 -13.29
C LEU A 61 -8.20 -6.56 -12.72
N PHE A 62 -7.03 -6.06 -13.10
CA PHE A 62 -6.55 -4.76 -12.73
C PHE A 62 -5.81 -4.10 -13.89
N GLU A 63 -5.69 -2.78 -13.83
CA GLU A 63 -4.93 -1.98 -14.80
C GLU A 63 -4.20 -0.85 -14.07
N ALA A 64 -2.92 -0.67 -14.39
CA ALA A 64 -2.17 0.53 -14.03
C ALA A 64 -2.34 1.57 -15.15
N VAL A 65 -2.84 2.74 -14.80
CA VAL A 65 -3.07 3.86 -15.71
C VAL A 65 -2.28 5.10 -15.26
N PRO A 66 -2.00 6.05 -16.17
CA PRO A 66 -1.41 7.32 -15.78
C PRO A 66 -2.27 8.03 -14.73
N GLY A 67 -1.65 8.46 -13.63
CA GLY A 67 -2.27 9.22 -12.55
C GLY A 67 -2.11 10.73 -12.74
N THR A 68 -2.38 11.49 -11.68
CA THR A 68 -2.20 12.96 -11.64
C THR A 68 -1.21 13.33 -10.55
N ALA A 69 -0.37 14.33 -10.81
CA ALA A 69 0.62 14.78 -9.83
C ALA A 69 -0.05 15.11 -8.47
N PRO A 70 0.55 14.70 -7.34
CA PRO A 70 1.89 14.13 -7.20
C PRO A 70 2.00 12.62 -7.46
N ASN A 71 0.90 11.93 -7.79
CA ASN A 71 0.82 10.47 -7.94
C ASN A 71 0.82 10.06 -9.42
N PRO A 72 1.98 9.69 -10.00
CA PRO A 72 2.12 9.51 -11.44
C PRO A 72 1.40 8.27 -12.00
N GLN A 73 1.02 7.32 -11.15
CA GLN A 73 0.28 6.12 -11.54
C GLN A 73 -0.85 5.80 -10.57
N GLN A 74 -1.91 5.26 -11.15
CA GLN A 74 -3.13 4.81 -10.49
C GLN A 74 -3.38 3.35 -10.86
N LEU A 75 -3.76 2.54 -9.87
CA LEU A 75 -4.25 1.18 -10.03
C LEU A 75 -5.77 1.21 -9.99
N ASN A 76 -6.40 0.66 -11.02
CA ASN A 76 -7.83 0.37 -11.05
C ASN A 76 -8.06 -1.14 -11.00
N ILE A 77 -9.02 -1.58 -10.20
CA ILE A 77 -9.32 -2.99 -9.97
C ILE A 77 -10.81 -3.23 -10.21
N GLY A 78 -11.15 -4.31 -10.91
CA GLY A 78 -12.53 -4.79 -10.99
C GLY A 78 -12.84 -5.63 -9.76
N VAL A 79 -13.71 -5.14 -8.88
CA VAL A 79 -14.03 -5.79 -7.60
C VAL A 79 -15.52 -6.14 -7.58
N PRO A 80 -15.90 -7.41 -7.35
CA PRO A 80 -17.31 -7.81 -7.27
C PRO A 80 -18.11 -6.96 -6.29
N ASN A 81 -19.30 -6.53 -6.72
CA ASN A 81 -20.30 -5.99 -5.79
C ASN A 81 -20.91 -7.16 -5.01
N VAL A 82 -20.40 -7.37 -3.80
CA VAL A 82 -20.88 -8.34 -2.83
C VAL A 82 -21.29 -7.59 -1.57
N THR A 83 -22.28 -8.10 -0.85
CA THR A 83 -22.69 -7.49 0.42
C THR A 83 -21.59 -7.70 1.47
N GLY A 84 -21.11 -6.59 2.03
CA GLY A 84 -20.14 -6.57 3.12
C GLY A 84 -18.73 -6.21 2.67
N ASP A 85 -17.81 -6.20 3.63
CA ASP A 85 -16.43 -5.78 3.39
C ASP A 85 -15.71 -6.77 2.46
N THR A 86 -14.91 -6.23 1.54
CA THR A 86 -14.11 -7.04 0.62
C THR A 86 -12.64 -6.95 1.01
N THR A 87 -11.97 -8.09 1.12
CA THR A 87 -10.52 -8.15 1.29
C THR A 87 -9.85 -8.32 -0.06
N LEU A 88 -8.96 -7.40 -0.41
CA LEU A 88 -8.03 -7.54 -1.52
C LEU A 88 -6.66 -7.99 -1.02
N THR A 89 -5.98 -8.83 -1.79
CA THR A 89 -4.54 -9.11 -1.65
C THR A 89 -3.84 -8.64 -2.92
N ILE A 90 -2.91 -7.70 -2.75
CA ILE A 90 -2.13 -7.11 -3.84
C ILE A 90 -0.66 -7.41 -3.62
N GLU A 91 -0.05 -8.12 -4.57
CA GLU A 91 1.39 -8.35 -4.60
C GLU A 91 2.05 -7.36 -5.56
N TYR A 92 3.21 -6.84 -5.16
CA TYR A 92 3.91 -5.83 -5.91
C TYR A 92 5.42 -5.84 -5.64
N SER A 93 6.17 -5.22 -6.55
CA SER A 93 7.53 -4.76 -6.29
C SER A 93 7.59 -3.24 -6.27
N PHE A 94 8.53 -2.69 -5.51
CA PHE A 94 8.79 -1.25 -5.41
C PHE A 94 10.28 -0.97 -5.63
N VAL A 95 10.65 0.31 -5.67
CA VAL A 95 12.05 0.72 -5.78
C VAL A 95 12.43 1.62 -4.61
N ALA A 96 13.73 1.73 -4.34
CA ALA A 96 14.23 2.69 -3.38
C ALA A 96 14.12 4.12 -3.95
N HIS A 97 13.75 5.05 -3.08
CA HIS A 97 13.47 6.44 -3.36
C HIS A 97 14.33 7.29 -2.42
N GLU A 98 15.42 7.87 -2.92
CA GLU A 98 16.43 8.58 -2.11
C GLU A 98 16.12 10.08 -1.92
N ASN A 99 14.91 10.54 -2.27
CA ASN A 99 14.54 11.96 -2.30
C ASN A 99 13.50 12.36 -1.24
N PHE A 100 13.40 11.61 -0.13
CA PHE A 100 12.36 11.77 0.89
C PHE A 100 10.93 11.59 0.35
N ASP A 101 10.75 10.55 -0.45
CA ASP A 101 9.50 10.22 -1.13
C ASP A 101 9.26 8.70 -1.16
N GLY A 102 9.81 7.94 -0.21
CA GLY A 102 9.60 6.49 -0.12
C GLY A 102 10.62 5.84 0.79
N TRP A 103 11.01 4.62 0.44
CA TRP A 103 12.08 3.89 1.12
C TRP A 103 13.47 4.39 0.67
N MET A 104 14.21 5.04 1.57
CA MET A 104 15.57 5.52 1.34
C MET A 104 16.58 4.47 1.83
N ALA A 105 16.99 3.56 0.96
CA ALA A 105 17.89 2.46 1.29
C ALA A 105 19.25 2.96 1.82
N SER A 106 19.75 4.10 1.32
CA SER A 106 21.04 4.65 1.75
C SER A 106 21.03 5.19 3.19
N SER A 107 19.89 5.68 3.66
CA SER A 107 19.71 6.23 5.01
C SER A 107 19.00 5.28 5.98
N GLY A 108 18.40 4.21 5.46
CA GLY A 108 17.63 3.24 6.23
C GLY A 108 16.28 3.76 6.70
N LEU A 109 15.71 4.80 6.07
CA LEU A 109 14.50 5.48 6.54
C LEU A 109 13.40 5.41 5.47
N SER A 110 12.13 5.34 5.89
CA SER A 110 11.02 5.68 4.99
C SER A 110 10.49 7.09 5.25
N PHE A 111 10.00 7.74 4.19
CA PHE A 111 9.31 9.02 4.28
C PHE A 111 8.15 9.09 3.28
N LEU A 112 6.90 9.07 3.79
CA LEU A 112 5.70 8.96 2.96
C LEU A 112 4.85 10.24 2.93
N TRP A 113 5.20 11.23 3.75
CA TRP A 113 4.40 12.46 3.88
C TRP A 113 4.56 13.40 2.67
N PRO A 114 3.50 14.11 2.23
CA PRO A 114 2.10 13.87 2.56
C PRO A 114 1.48 12.82 1.63
N TYR A 115 2.11 12.61 0.46
CA TYR A 115 1.47 12.00 -0.70
C TYR A 115 2.23 10.82 -1.31
N PHE A 116 3.27 10.32 -0.65
CA PHE A 116 4.21 9.36 -1.24
C PHE A 116 3.99 7.92 -0.77
N CYS A 117 2.87 7.60 -0.09
CA CYS A 117 2.57 6.22 0.29
C CYS A 117 2.60 5.26 -0.92
N GLY A 118 2.18 5.76 -2.09
CA GLY A 118 2.16 5.01 -3.34
C GLY A 118 3.54 4.57 -3.84
N ASN A 119 4.63 5.09 -3.27
CA ASN A 119 5.99 4.64 -3.57
C ASN A 119 6.45 3.46 -2.70
N MET A 120 5.63 3.04 -1.73
CA MET A 120 5.90 1.85 -0.89
C MET A 120 4.77 0.83 -0.89
N PHE A 121 3.50 1.24 -1.03
CA PHE A 121 2.36 0.30 -1.09
C PHE A 121 1.14 0.95 -1.79
N PRO A 122 0.22 0.17 -2.38
CA PRO A 122 -1.01 0.72 -2.96
C PRO A 122 -1.85 1.43 -1.89
N CYS A 123 -2.15 2.70 -2.08
CA CYS A 123 -2.77 3.52 -1.03
C CYS A 123 -3.75 4.57 -1.59
N LYS A 124 -4.32 5.36 -0.69
CA LYS A 124 -4.87 6.69 -1.00
C LYS A 124 -4.18 7.70 -0.12
N SER A 125 -3.58 8.73 -0.71
CA SER A 125 -2.85 9.76 0.03
C SER A 125 -3.70 10.91 0.57
N ASP A 126 -5.02 10.87 0.38
CA ASP A 126 -5.91 11.84 1.00
C ASP A 126 -5.73 11.77 2.52
N THR A 127 -5.32 12.88 3.11
CA THR A 127 -5.06 12.99 4.56
C THR A 127 -6.33 12.87 5.41
N THR A 128 -7.50 12.87 4.78
CA THR A 128 -8.80 12.66 5.42
C THR A 128 -9.24 11.20 5.41
N ASP A 129 -8.61 10.35 4.60
CA ASP A 129 -8.81 8.90 4.64
C ASP A 129 -8.04 8.30 5.83
N GLY A 130 -8.74 7.56 6.68
CA GLY A 130 -8.19 6.96 7.89
C GLY A 130 -8.36 5.45 7.86
N ALA A 131 -7.27 4.72 8.05
CA ALA A 131 -7.28 3.27 8.17
C ALA A 131 -6.45 2.80 9.37
N SER A 132 -6.71 1.59 9.83
CA SER A 132 -5.82 0.88 10.75
C SER A 132 -4.73 0.12 9.98
N PHE A 133 -3.58 -0.09 10.61
CA PHE A 133 -2.43 -0.75 9.98
C PHE A 133 -1.86 -1.87 10.85
N THR A 134 -1.49 -2.97 10.22
CA THR A 134 -0.53 -3.96 10.73
C THR A 134 0.67 -3.95 9.79
N LEU A 135 1.88 -3.88 10.34
CA LEU A 135 3.11 -3.76 9.57
C LEU A 135 4.08 -4.90 9.94
N ASP A 136 4.54 -5.61 8.93
CA ASP A 136 5.63 -6.57 9.01
C ASP A 136 6.72 -6.19 8.01
N PHE A 137 7.95 -6.04 8.49
CA PHE A 137 9.10 -5.72 7.66
C PHE A 137 10.12 -6.87 7.71
N THR A 138 10.44 -7.42 6.54
CA THR A 138 11.44 -8.48 6.34
C THR A 138 12.61 -7.97 5.49
N GLY A 139 13.60 -8.83 5.24
CA GLY A 139 14.82 -8.42 4.52
C GLY A 139 15.66 -7.41 5.31
N LEU A 140 15.56 -7.42 6.65
CA LEU A 140 16.25 -6.47 7.52
C LEU A 140 17.74 -6.86 7.70
N PRO A 141 18.68 -5.90 7.67
CA PRO A 141 20.08 -6.17 7.99
C PRO A 141 20.26 -6.73 9.40
N GLN A 142 20.96 -7.85 9.55
CA GLN A 142 21.09 -8.57 10.84
C GLN A 142 21.84 -7.79 11.93
N ASP A 143 22.74 -6.89 11.53
CA ASP A 143 23.59 -6.12 12.44
C ASP A 143 23.03 -4.74 12.78
N LEU A 144 21.84 -4.39 12.28
CA LEU A 144 21.20 -3.09 12.52
C LEU A 144 19.88 -3.26 13.28
N THR A 145 19.43 -2.19 13.91
CA THR A 145 18.13 -2.15 14.60
C THR A 145 17.10 -1.52 13.67
N ALA A 146 15.98 -2.22 13.45
CA ALA A 146 14.79 -1.65 12.82
C ALA A 146 13.81 -1.13 13.88
N VAL A 147 13.29 0.07 13.66
CA VAL A 147 12.31 0.75 14.50
C VAL A 147 11.13 1.12 13.63
N PHE A 148 9.98 0.52 13.91
CA PHE A 148 8.70 0.77 13.24
C PHE A 148 7.55 0.38 14.18
N PRO A 149 6.35 0.97 14.04
CA PRO A 149 5.18 0.46 14.73
C PRO A 149 4.75 -0.86 14.08
N THR A 150 4.64 -1.95 14.84
CA THR A 150 4.08 -3.20 14.30
C THR A 150 2.57 -3.10 14.06
N SER A 151 1.90 -2.11 14.69
CA SER A 151 0.49 -1.81 14.45
C SER A 151 0.18 -0.34 14.73
N ILE A 152 -0.82 0.18 14.00
CA ILE A 152 -1.47 1.47 14.23
C ILE A 152 -2.98 1.17 14.30
N PRO A 153 -3.55 0.93 15.50
CA PRO A 153 -4.92 0.47 15.64
C PRO A 153 -5.97 1.59 15.50
N ALA A 154 -5.55 2.85 15.60
CA ALA A 154 -6.42 4.00 15.37
C ALA A 154 -6.43 4.35 13.88
N ASP A 155 -7.56 4.87 13.40
CA ASP A 155 -7.68 5.38 12.05
C ASP A 155 -6.63 6.48 11.81
N SER A 156 -5.80 6.25 10.80
CA SER A 156 -4.65 7.08 10.52
C SER A 156 -4.45 7.22 9.01
N PRO A 157 -3.95 8.37 8.53
CA PRO A 157 -3.65 8.52 7.11
C PRO A 157 -2.50 7.62 6.66
N SER A 158 -2.49 7.32 5.37
CA SER A 158 -1.53 6.41 4.71
C SER A 158 -0.07 6.88 4.73
N TYR A 159 0.22 8.11 5.16
CA TYR A 159 1.58 8.58 5.39
C TYR A 159 2.16 8.16 6.76
N MET A 160 1.35 7.59 7.66
CA MET A 160 1.75 7.26 9.04
C MET A 160 2.64 6.02 9.18
N PRO A 161 2.54 4.97 8.35
CA PRO A 161 3.52 3.89 8.34
C PRO A 161 4.94 4.43 8.12
N ALA A 162 5.85 4.04 8.99
CA ALA A 162 7.25 4.48 8.93
C ALA A 162 8.19 3.39 9.44
N ILE A 163 9.39 3.32 8.88
CA ILE A 163 10.48 2.47 9.35
C ILE A 163 11.79 3.25 9.36
N ALA A 164 12.62 2.95 10.36
CA ALA A 164 13.97 3.46 10.49
C ALA A 164 14.93 2.31 10.86
N ILE A 165 16.03 2.17 10.12
CA ILE A 165 17.06 1.15 10.29
C ILE A 165 18.39 1.83 10.54
N GLY A 166 19.07 1.45 11.61
CA GLY A 166 20.39 1.99 11.92
C GLY A 166 21.05 1.37 13.15
N ASP A 167 22.26 1.83 13.42
CA ASP A 167 23.00 1.50 14.65
C ASP A 167 22.55 2.45 15.77
N TYR A 168 21.36 2.19 16.32
CA TYR A 168 20.80 3.00 17.39
C TYR A 168 21.39 2.60 18.73
N THR A 169 21.84 3.58 19.50
CA THR A 169 22.18 3.38 20.91
C THR A 169 20.91 3.17 21.71
N LYS A 170 20.85 2.08 22.49
CA LYS A 170 19.79 1.85 23.50
C LYS A 170 19.94 2.78 24.69
#